data_AF-A0A956P7D7-F1
#
_entry.id   AF-A0A956P7D7-F1
#
_cell.length_a   1.000
_cell.length_b   1.000
_cell.length_c   1.000
_cell.angle_alpha   90.00
_cell.angle_beta   90.00
_cell.angle_gamma   90.00
#
_symmetry.space_group_name_H-M   'P 1'
#
loop_
_entity.id
_entity.type
_entity.pdbx_description
1 polymer ?
#
loop_
_entity_poly.entity_id
_entity_poly.type
_entity_poly.pdbx_seq_one_letter_code
_entity_poly.pdbx_strand_id
1 'polypeptide(L)'
;MRLLALALATWPALAAAQAPASVRAIDWKNHTFQQGDQAIKLTNGEWSKTQEDDSFSESLSLVGVAYGDVNGDGVEDIVVGGPNYPQNGDPILGPGAGYIEVLSGADLSPIYEVFGASSYQYFGAVVAGLPDISEDGGGDVAVAEPYAFTPGPSGVVATGRVKIYTGPTGDLALSIDGESEGELFGVGVSRAGDVDEDGFEDLVIGAPYWGTAGSERIGRLAVYSARTGAKIYEVTGEAPFDGFTGGGLVGDLTGDGIPEFVAAATGHDGPGGEDAGRVYVYDLHHRPTLEPCADADGDGYAVRTEPGAEMHFPWYDAVCGYVDCDDADAAVHPFAAETPGDGVDQNCNGSFACGALPADAAGRPWAYGIPFAGIVVALAVWRRRLA
;
A
#
# COMPACT_ATOMS: atom_id res chain seq x y z
N MET A 1 52.72 -47.11 -35.35
CA MET A 1 51.42 -46.81 -34.70
C MET A 1 51.57 -45.52 -33.92
N ARG A 2 50.89 -44.47 -34.38
CA ARG A 2 50.84 -43.12 -33.80
C ARG A 2 49.64 -43.04 -32.84
N LEU A 3 49.80 -42.31 -31.74
CA LEU A 3 48.76 -41.47 -31.13
C LEU A 3 49.49 -40.27 -30.51
N LEU A 4 49.28 -39.10 -31.11
CA LEU A 4 49.83 -37.80 -30.70
C LEU A 4 48.77 -37.08 -29.86
N ALA A 5 49.15 -36.63 -28.66
CA ALA A 5 48.41 -35.61 -27.91
C ALA A 5 48.77 -34.22 -28.48
N LEU A 6 47.75 -33.40 -28.76
CA LEU A 6 47.89 -32.07 -29.35
C LEU A 6 47.89 -31.01 -28.23
N ALA A 7 48.82 -30.07 -28.36
CA ALA A 7 49.05 -28.96 -27.45
C ALA A 7 47.91 -27.93 -27.45
N LEU A 8 47.53 -27.42 -26.27
CA LEU A 8 46.74 -26.21 -26.10
C LEU A 8 47.67 -25.04 -25.74
N ALA A 9 47.52 -23.96 -26.50
CA ALA A 9 48.35 -22.78 -26.51
C ALA A 9 48.22 -21.92 -25.24
N THR A 10 49.32 -21.29 -24.86
CA THR A 10 49.41 -20.28 -23.80
C THR A 10 48.69 -18.99 -24.20
N TRP A 11 47.72 -18.56 -23.38
CA TRP A 11 47.19 -17.19 -23.42
C TRP A 11 48.04 -16.29 -22.51
N PRO A 12 48.30 -15.02 -22.87
CA PRO A 12 49.02 -14.11 -22.00
C PRO A 12 48.17 -13.84 -20.75
N ALA A 13 48.82 -13.85 -19.58
CA ALA A 13 48.20 -13.45 -18.33
C ALA A 13 47.68 -12.01 -18.46
N LEU A 14 46.35 -11.84 -18.54
CA LEU A 14 45.74 -10.55 -18.25
C LEU A 14 46.09 -10.21 -16.81
N ALA A 15 46.71 -9.06 -16.59
CA ALA A 15 46.85 -8.48 -15.26
C ALA A 15 45.47 -8.46 -14.60
N ALA A 16 45.36 -9.04 -13.39
CA ALA A 16 44.14 -8.99 -12.61
C ALA A 16 43.76 -7.52 -12.39
N ALA A 17 42.61 -7.11 -12.93
CA ALA A 17 42.02 -5.85 -12.55
C ALA A 17 41.72 -5.90 -11.05
N GLN A 18 42.29 -4.98 -10.28
CA GLN A 18 41.92 -4.78 -8.88
C GLN A 18 40.42 -4.46 -8.81
N ALA A 19 39.72 -5.07 -7.84
CA ALA A 19 38.34 -4.70 -7.54
C ALA A 19 38.27 -3.19 -7.25
N PRO A 20 37.21 -2.49 -7.69
CA PRO A 20 37.06 -1.07 -7.37
C PRO A 20 37.02 -0.88 -5.85
N ALA A 21 37.64 0.21 -5.36
CA ALA A 21 37.76 0.56 -3.95
C ALA A 21 36.42 0.84 -3.22
N SER A 22 35.29 0.60 -3.88
CA SER A 22 33.94 0.96 -3.44
C SER A 22 33.14 -0.19 -2.81
N VAL A 23 33.67 -1.42 -2.79
CA VAL A 23 32.99 -2.54 -2.11
C VAL A 23 33.52 -2.65 -0.68
N ARG A 24 32.69 -2.26 0.30
CA ARG A 24 32.98 -2.43 1.74
C ARG A 24 32.12 -3.55 2.29
N ALA A 25 32.74 -4.55 2.91
CA ALA A 25 32.04 -5.61 3.66
C ALA A 25 31.97 -5.20 5.15
N ILE A 26 30.84 -5.46 5.81
CA ILE A 26 30.63 -5.20 7.24
C ILE A 26 30.89 -6.52 8.00
N ASP A 27 31.86 -6.52 8.91
CA ASP A 27 32.07 -7.60 9.89
C ASP A 27 31.30 -7.28 11.18
N TRP A 28 30.18 -7.99 11.36
CA TRP A 28 29.16 -7.74 12.36
C TRP A 28 29.52 -8.19 13.78
N LYS A 29 30.63 -8.92 14.01
CA LYS A 29 31.00 -9.33 15.38
C LYS A 29 31.62 -8.20 16.20
N ASN A 30 32.22 -7.20 15.53
CA ASN A 30 33.04 -6.17 16.18
C ASN A 30 32.79 -4.73 15.68
N HIS A 31 31.83 -4.51 14.76
CA HIS A 31 31.66 -3.23 14.05
C HIS A 31 32.97 -2.72 13.41
N THR A 32 33.88 -3.61 12.98
CA THR A 32 35.19 -3.25 12.41
C THR A 32 35.23 -3.51 10.91
N PHE A 33 35.58 -2.50 10.12
CA PHE A 33 35.80 -2.62 8.68
C PHE A 33 37.20 -3.17 8.36
N GLN A 34 37.27 -4.28 7.63
CA GLN A 34 38.53 -4.76 7.03
C GLN A 34 38.72 -4.08 5.67
N GLN A 35 39.59 -3.07 5.60
CA GLN A 35 40.05 -2.52 4.32
C GLN A 35 41.10 -3.46 3.71
N GLY A 36 40.69 -4.28 2.75
CA GLY A 36 41.60 -5.12 1.94
C GLY A 36 41.11 -6.55 1.78
N ASP A 37 40.82 -6.93 0.53
CA ASP A 37 40.76 -8.29 -0.01
C ASP A 37 39.95 -9.38 0.73
N GLN A 38 38.85 -8.99 1.40
CA GLN A 38 37.82 -9.93 1.87
C GLN A 38 36.41 -9.40 1.53
N ALA A 39 36.23 -8.84 0.34
CA ALA A 39 34.89 -8.62 -0.20
C ALA A 39 34.44 -9.88 -0.95
N ILE A 40 33.15 -10.19 -0.83
CA ILE A 40 32.42 -11.12 -1.69
C ILE A 40 32.76 -10.79 -3.14
N LYS A 41 33.60 -11.63 -3.76
CA LYS A 41 34.15 -11.39 -5.08
C LYS A 41 33.18 -11.95 -6.11
N LEU A 42 32.41 -11.08 -6.77
CA LEU A 42 31.73 -11.44 -8.01
C LEU A 42 32.77 -11.57 -9.12
N THR A 43 33.26 -12.79 -9.34
CA THR A 43 33.94 -13.17 -10.58
C THR A 43 33.38 -14.48 -11.11
N ASN A 44 32.73 -14.41 -12.28
CA ASN A 44 32.30 -15.54 -13.11
C ASN A 44 31.30 -16.54 -12.49
N GLY A 45 30.32 -16.08 -11.71
CA GLY A 45 29.10 -16.86 -11.45
C GLY A 45 29.25 -18.10 -10.58
N GLU A 46 30.36 -18.25 -9.85
CA GLU A 46 30.53 -19.33 -8.85
C GLU A 46 30.70 -18.75 -7.45
N TRP A 47 29.90 -19.26 -6.52
CA TRP A 47 29.94 -18.94 -5.10
C TRP A 47 31.05 -19.74 -4.43
N SER A 48 32.00 -19.10 -3.73
CA SER A 48 32.93 -19.83 -2.85
C SER A 48 33.07 -19.15 -1.49
N LYS A 49 32.71 -19.90 -0.43
CA LYS A 49 32.88 -19.57 0.99
C LYS A 49 34.33 -19.88 1.40
N THR A 50 35.02 -18.95 2.04
CA THR A 50 36.34 -19.22 2.66
C THR A 50 36.28 -19.06 4.18
N GLN A 51 36.54 -20.16 4.87
CA GLN A 51 36.68 -20.38 6.32
C GLN A 51 35.40 -20.28 7.17
N GLU A 52 34.98 -21.46 7.64
CA GLU A 52 34.03 -21.64 8.74
C GLU A 52 34.77 -21.45 10.08
N ASP A 53 34.35 -20.44 10.84
CA ASP A 53 34.36 -20.49 12.30
C ASP A 53 32.98 -21.05 12.70
N ASP A 54 32.93 -22.35 13.04
CA ASP A 54 31.70 -23.11 13.35
C ASP A 54 31.02 -22.71 14.68
N SER A 55 31.29 -21.50 15.19
CA SER A 55 30.43 -20.85 16.18
C SER A 55 29.24 -20.10 15.54
N PHE A 56 29.12 -20.15 14.21
CA PHE A 56 28.13 -19.45 13.36
C PHE A 56 26.91 -20.29 12.91
N SER A 57 26.44 -21.28 13.70
CA SER A 57 25.05 -21.75 13.59
C SER A 57 24.23 -20.95 14.62
N GLU A 58 23.39 -19.97 14.32
CA GLU A 58 22.14 -20.05 13.54
C GLU A 58 21.54 -18.63 13.27
N SER A 59 22.36 -17.64 12.88
CA SER A 59 21.89 -16.22 12.86
C SER A 59 21.78 -15.57 11.47
N LEU A 60 21.71 -16.33 10.38
CA LEU A 60 21.33 -15.81 9.05
C LEU A 60 19.80 -15.71 8.92
N SER A 61 19.16 -15.10 9.91
CA SER A 61 17.71 -15.17 10.07
C SER A 61 17.10 -13.79 9.83
N LEU A 62 16.79 -13.50 8.55
CA LEU A 62 16.15 -12.29 8.01
C LEU A 62 16.83 -10.97 8.39
N VAL A 63 17.46 -10.29 7.44
CA VAL A 63 17.99 -8.93 7.64
C VAL A 63 17.14 -7.98 6.82
N GLY A 64 16.49 -7.02 7.47
CA GLY A 64 15.88 -5.89 6.79
C GLY A 64 16.96 -4.86 6.43
N VAL A 65 16.94 -4.32 5.21
CA VAL A 65 17.85 -3.23 4.81
C VAL A 65 17.03 -2.16 4.09
N ALA A 66 17.20 -0.91 4.51
CA ALA A 66 16.62 0.25 3.85
C ALA A 66 17.64 1.40 3.76
N TYR A 67 17.32 2.39 2.94
CA TYR A 67 18.14 3.57 2.70
C TYR A 67 17.29 4.84 2.79
N GLY A 68 17.91 5.96 3.18
CA GLY A 68 17.30 7.28 3.26
C GLY A 68 18.26 8.25 3.95
N ASP A 69 18.17 9.55 3.69
CA ASP A 69 18.97 10.56 4.41
C ASP A 69 18.38 10.77 5.81
N VAL A 70 18.77 9.92 6.76
CA VAL A 70 18.15 9.81 8.09
C VAL A 70 18.63 10.92 9.01
N ASN A 71 19.88 11.38 8.85
CA ASN A 71 20.45 12.45 9.67
C ASN A 71 20.33 13.86 9.04
N GLY A 72 19.83 13.99 7.81
CA GLY A 72 19.63 15.26 7.12
C GLY A 72 20.91 15.89 6.56
N ASP A 73 21.97 15.11 6.36
CA ASP A 73 23.26 15.60 5.86
C ASP A 73 23.35 15.66 4.33
N GLY A 74 22.30 15.22 3.63
CA GLY A 74 22.22 15.16 2.18
C GLY A 74 22.83 13.90 1.56
N VAL A 75 23.25 12.92 2.37
CA VAL A 75 23.76 11.62 1.94
C VAL A 75 22.80 10.53 2.41
N GLU A 76 22.50 9.56 1.54
CA GLU A 76 21.67 8.42 1.93
C GLU A 76 22.37 7.54 2.98
N ASP A 77 21.74 7.38 4.13
CA ASP A 77 22.12 6.51 5.24
C ASP A 77 21.58 5.08 5.06
N ILE A 78 22.03 4.18 5.93
CA ILE A 78 21.70 2.76 5.89
C ILE A 78 20.99 2.36 7.19
N VAL A 79 19.82 1.75 7.06
CA VAL A 79 19.10 1.11 8.16
C VAL A 79 19.22 -0.39 8.03
N VAL A 80 19.63 -1.06 9.11
CA VAL A 80 19.74 -2.52 9.17
C VAL A 80 18.92 -3.06 10.32
N GLY A 81 18.09 -4.06 10.05
CA GLY A 81 17.29 -4.77 11.04
C GLY A 81 17.83 -6.15 11.36
N GLY A 82 17.90 -6.46 12.66
CA GLY A 82 18.35 -7.75 13.20
C GLY A 82 17.27 -8.40 14.07
N PRO A 83 16.21 -8.98 13.49
CA PRO A 83 15.02 -9.44 14.21
C PRO A 83 15.26 -10.59 15.19
N ASN A 84 16.35 -11.35 15.01
CA ASN A 84 16.70 -12.47 15.89
C ASN A 84 17.78 -12.11 16.92
N TYR A 85 18.20 -10.84 16.99
CA TYR A 85 19.23 -10.43 17.92
C TYR A 85 18.71 -10.51 19.37
N PRO A 86 19.36 -11.28 20.25
CA PRO A 86 19.12 -11.19 21.67
C PRO A 86 19.81 -9.91 22.16
N GLN A 87 19.05 -8.97 22.72
CA GLN A 87 19.58 -7.73 23.32
C GLN A 87 20.82 -8.04 24.17
N ASN A 88 22.03 -7.64 23.72
CA ASN A 88 23.28 -7.62 24.50
C ASN A 88 23.55 -8.80 25.46
N GLY A 89 23.15 -10.03 25.08
CA GLY A 89 23.30 -11.20 25.95
C GLY A 89 22.45 -11.16 27.23
N ASP A 90 21.45 -10.27 27.33
CA ASP A 90 20.44 -10.27 28.38
C ASP A 90 19.50 -11.48 28.18
N PRO A 91 19.59 -12.51 29.04
CA PRO A 91 18.81 -13.73 28.88
C PRO A 91 17.32 -13.53 29.20
N ILE A 92 16.89 -12.34 29.66
CA ILE A 92 15.52 -12.08 30.09
C ILE A 92 14.55 -11.94 28.91
N LEU A 93 14.98 -11.36 27.79
CA LEU A 93 14.08 -11.12 26.65
C LEU A 93 14.05 -12.26 25.63
N GLY A 94 14.86 -13.32 25.77
CA GLY A 94 14.79 -14.48 24.87
C GLY A 94 15.07 -14.15 23.38
N PRO A 95 14.98 -15.15 22.47
CA PRO A 95 15.18 -14.92 21.05
C PRO A 95 14.05 -14.09 20.43
N GLY A 96 14.34 -13.43 19.30
CA GLY A 96 13.34 -12.69 18.54
C GLY A 96 12.94 -11.34 19.14
N ALA A 97 13.72 -10.80 20.10
CA ALA A 97 13.50 -9.44 20.60
C ALA A 97 13.76 -8.41 19.50
N GLY A 98 14.88 -8.56 18.80
CA GLY A 98 15.20 -7.78 17.61
C GLY A 98 15.83 -6.42 17.91
N TYR A 99 16.41 -5.80 16.89
CA TYR A 99 16.95 -4.44 16.93
C TYR A 99 17.03 -3.83 15.52
N ILE A 100 17.23 -2.52 15.46
CA ILE A 100 17.72 -1.82 14.26
C ILE A 100 18.99 -1.03 14.61
N GLU A 101 19.86 -0.88 13.62
CA GLU A 101 21.03 0.00 13.65
C GLU A 101 20.96 0.91 12.43
N VAL A 102 21.17 2.21 12.65
CA VAL A 102 21.24 3.22 11.59
C VAL A 102 22.66 3.74 11.49
N LEU A 103 23.20 3.69 10.27
CA LEU A 103 24.59 4.05 9.96
C LEU A 103 24.60 5.18 8.94
N SER A 104 25.43 6.20 9.16
CA SER A 104 25.59 7.28 8.20
C SER A 104 26.15 6.77 6.87
N GLY A 105 25.59 7.20 5.75
CA GLY A 105 26.10 6.86 4.43
C GLY A 105 27.45 7.48 4.11
N ALA A 106 27.77 8.61 4.76
CA ALA A 106 28.99 9.37 4.51
C ALA A 106 30.25 8.62 4.96
N ASP A 107 30.19 7.97 6.13
CA ASP A 107 31.35 7.34 6.76
C ASP A 107 31.08 6.03 7.51
N LEU A 108 29.82 5.57 7.53
CA LEU A 108 29.34 4.39 8.25
C LEU A 108 29.45 4.51 9.77
N SER A 109 29.55 5.73 10.30
CA SER A 109 29.41 5.96 11.75
C SER A 109 27.98 5.67 12.21
N PRO A 110 27.79 5.10 13.41
CA PRO A 110 26.46 4.87 13.95
C PRO A 110 25.76 6.20 14.25
N ILE A 111 24.53 6.34 13.78
CA ILE A 111 23.65 7.47 14.11
C ILE A 111 22.90 7.11 15.40
N TYR A 112 22.12 6.03 15.38
CA TYR A 112 21.45 5.49 16.55
C TYR A 112 21.16 3.98 16.41
N GLU A 113 20.80 3.36 17.53
CA GLU A 113 20.30 1.98 17.59
C GLU A 113 19.01 1.94 18.41
N VAL A 114 18.09 1.06 18.02
CA VAL A 114 16.85 0.82 18.78
C VAL A 114 16.69 -0.67 18.99
N PHE A 115 16.41 -1.06 20.23
CA PHE A 115 16.14 -2.44 20.59
C PHE A 115 14.65 -2.71 20.72
N GLY A 116 14.21 -3.87 20.23
CA GLY A 116 12.87 -4.36 20.47
C GLY A 116 12.63 -4.60 21.97
N ALA A 117 11.40 -4.32 22.41
CA ALA A 117 11.04 -4.33 23.83
C ALA A 117 10.62 -5.71 24.36
N SER A 118 10.44 -6.71 23.50
CA SER A 118 9.83 -7.99 23.88
C SER A 118 10.27 -9.14 22.98
N SER A 119 10.45 -10.32 23.58
CA SER A 119 10.75 -11.59 22.91
C SER A 119 9.79 -11.90 21.77
N TYR A 120 10.27 -12.63 20.76
CA TYR A 120 9.45 -13.25 19.71
C TYR A 120 8.57 -12.27 18.90
N GLN A 121 8.81 -10.96 18.98
CA GLN A 121 8.07 -9.96 18.19
C GLN A 121 8.78 -9.63 16.87
N TYR A 122 10.05 -10.03 16.74
CA TYR A 122 10.89 -9.88 15.55
C TYR A 122 11.01 -8.41 15.12
N PHE A 123 11.28 -7.50 16.08
CA PHE A 123 11.53 -6.09 15.79
C PHE A 123 12.69 -5.93 14.80
N GLY A 124 12.49 -5.16 13.74
CA GLY A 124 13.49 -5.02 12.67
C GLY A 124 13.44 -6.12 11.63
N ALA A 125 12.38 -6.94 11.59
CA ALA A 125 12.21 -7.94 10.52
C ALA A 125 12.06 -7.30 9.14
N VAL A 126 11.36 -6.16 9.10
CA VAL A 126 11.19 -5.32 7.92
C VAL A 126 11.48 -3.89 8.34
N VAL A 127 12.23 -3.17 7.52
CA VAL A 127 12.54 -1.76 7.70
C VAL A 127 12.31 -1.01 6.40
N ALA A 128 11.91 0.25 6.49
CA ALA A 128 11.80 1.17 5.36
C ALA A 128 12.27 2.56 5.78
N GLY A 129 13.07 3.21 4.92
CA GLY A 129 13.40 4.63 5.07
C GLY A 129 12.25 5.47 4.53
N LEU A 130 11.95 6.55 5.23
CA LEU A 130 10.93 7.54 4.90
C LEU A 130 11.60 8.91 4.70
N PRO A 131 10.94 9.84 3.99
CA PRO A 131 11.27 11.25 4.09
C PRO A 131 11.13 11.78 5.53
N ASP A 132 11.42 13.06 5.73
CA ASP A 132 11.23 13.76 7.00
C ASP A 132 9.73 13.99 7.26
N ILE A 133 9.04 12.95 7.74
CA ILE A 133 7.60 13.00 8.04
C ILE A 133 7.35 13.70 9.39
N SER A 134 8.34 13.62 10.29
CA SER A 134 8.33 14.25 11.61
C SER A 134 8.68 15.75 11.60
N GLU A 135 9.17 16.27 10.47
CA GLU A 135 9.64 17.65 10.26
C GLU A 135 10.77 18.06 11.22
N ASP A 136 11.66 17.12 11.57
CA ASP A 136 12.76 17.33 12.51
C ASP A 136 14.13 17.54 11.85
N GLY A 137 14.16 17.49 10.51
CA GLY A 137 15.32 17.79 9.69
C GLY A 137 16.07 16.56 9.17
N GLY A 138 15.59 15.34 9.40
CA GLY A 138 16.12 14.10 8.82
C GLY A 138 15.01 13.11 8.46
N GLY A 139 15.31 12.18 7.56
CA GLY A 139 14.34 11.16 7.12
C GLY A 139 14.00 10.16 8.22
N ASP A 140 12.73 9.77 8.33
CA ASP A 140 12.27 8.85 9.37
C ASP A 140 12.48 7.37 8.99
N VAL A 141 12.30 6.46 9.95
CA VAL A 141 12.50 5.03 9.75
C VAL A 141 11.30 4.23 10.24
N ALA A 142 10.64 3.51 9.33
CA ALA A 142 9.62 2.53 9.66
C ALA A 142 10.24 1.17 10.00
N VAL A 143 9.77 0.54 11.06
CA VAL A 143 10.28 -0.74 11.60
C VAL A 143 9.11 -1.63 11.98
N ALA A 144 9.07 -2.85 11.44
CA ALA A 144 8.03 -3.82 11.73
C ALA A 144 8.35 -4.72 12.93
N GLU A 145 7.28 -5.09 13.66
CA GLU A 145 7.19 -6.16 14.64
C GLU A 145 6.03 -7.09 14.23
N PRO A 146 6.22 -8.00 13.26
CA PRO A 146 5.12 -8.78 12.67
C PRO A 146 4.35 -9.66 13.66
N TYR A 147 4.97 -9.96 14.80
CA TYR A 147 4.41 -10.79 15.88
C TYR A 147 4.09 -9.97 17.13
N ALA A 148 4.00 -8.63 17.02
CA ALA A 148 3.64 -7.78 18.13
C ALA A 148 2.27 -8.15 18.71
N PHE A 149 2.21 -8.09 20.03
CA PHE A 149 1.01 -8.31 20.82
C PHE A 149 0.34 -6.96 21.10
N THR A 150 -0.92 -6.79 20.67
CA THR A 150 -1.68 -5.54 20.83
C THR A 150 -2.98 -5.79 21.61
N PRO A 151 -3.55 -4.76 22.27
CA PRO A 151 -4.83 -4.88 22.94
C PRO A 151 -5.97 -5.15 21.94
N GLY A 152 -6.74 -6.20 22.19
CA GLY A 152 -7.93 -6.55 21.41
C GLY A 152 -9.15 -6.85 22.30
N PRO A 153 -10.33 -7.09 21.69
CA PRO A 153 -11.58 -7.31 22.42
C PRO A 153 -11.56 -8.52 23.37
N SER A 154 -10.72 -9.52 23.07
CA SER A 154 -10.58 -10.76 23.85
C SER A 154 -9.31 -10.79 24.72
N GLY A 155 -8.63 -9.65 24.88
CA GLY A 155 -7.36 -9.55 25.61
C GLY A 155 -6.22 -9.16 24.67
N VAL A 156 -5.00 -9.49 25.05
CA VAL A 156 -3.81 -9.21 24.24
C VAL A 156 -3.69 -10.29 23.16
N VAL A 157 -3.64 -9.89 21.90
CA VAL A 157 -3.60 -10.78 20.72
C VAL A 157 -2.42 -10.42 19.83
N ALA A 158 -1.84 -11.40 19.14
CA ALA A 158 -0.73 -11.18 18.22
C ALA A 158 -1.29 -10.67 16.88
N THR A 159 -1.30 -9.36 16.67
CA THR A 159 -1.81 -8.74 15.43
C THR A 159 -0.67 -8.30 14.52
N GLY A 160 0.49 -7.99 15.09
CA GLY A 160 1.60 -7.32 14.39
C GLY A 160 1.52 -5.80 14.56
N ARG A 161 2.64 -5.13 14.28
CA ARG A 161 2.79 -3.67 14.44
C ARG A 161 3.86 -3.13 13.50
N VAL A 162 3.70 -1.89 13.07
CA VAL A 162 4.76 -1.08 12.46
C VAL A 162 4.96 0.17 13.32
N LYS A 163 6.20 0.49 13.64
CA LYS A 163 6.61 1.70 14.38
C LYS A 163 7.38 2.62 13.45
N ILE A 164 7.25 3.92 13.63
CA ILE A 164 8.05 4.93 12.94
C ILE A 164 8.90 5.65 13.98
N TYR A 165 10.20 5.70 13.71
CA TYR A 165 11.20 6.38 14.53
C TYR A 165 11.70 7.62 13.79
N THR A 166 11.91 8.71 14.52
CA THR A 166 12.50 9.92 13.96
C THR A 166 13.94 9.69 13.56
N GLY A 167 14.38 10.31 12.47
CA GLY A 167 15.69 10.02 11.92
C GLY A 167 16.88 10.47 12.77
N PRO A 168 17.01 11.77 13.09
CA PRO A 168 18.18 12.29 13.79
C PRO A 168 18.38 11.72 15.21
N THR A 169 17.30 11.27 15.88
CA THR A 169 17.36 10.87 17.30
C THR A 169 16.91 9.44 17.57
N GLY A 170 16.16 8.80 16.67
CA GLY A 170 15.57 7.48 16.91
C GLY A 170 14.45 7.48 17.95
N ASP A 171 13.76 8.62 18.13
CA ASP A 171 12.62 8.70 19.04
C ASP A 171 11.38 8.08 18.39
N LEU A 172 10.53 7.40 19.16
CA LEU A 172 9.30 6.81 18.62
C LEU A 172 8.30 7.92 18.28
N ALA A 173 8.02 8.12 16.99
CA ALA A 173 7.05 9.09 16.48
C ALA A 173 5.64 8.50 16.38
N LEU A 174 5.50 7.30 15.82
CA LEU A 174 4.21 6.67 15.55
C LEU A 174 4.25 5.16 15.78
N SER A 175 3.10 4.60 16.16
CA SER A 175 2.87 3.14 16.22
C SER A 175 1.54 2.81 15.56
N ILE A 176 1.57 1.91 14.58
CA ILE A 176 0.42 1.43 13.83
C ILE A 176 0.25 -0.05 14.17
N ASP A 177 -0.86 -0.38 14.81
CA ASP A 177 -1.18 -1.73 15.28
C ASP A 177 -2.05 -2.46 14.25
N GLY A 178 -1.84 -3.78 14.11
CA GLY A 178 -2.77 -4.64 13.40
C GLY A 178 -4.13 -4.72 14.12
N GLU A 179 -5.15 -5.12 13.38
CA GLU A 179 -6.54 -5.16 13.80
C GLU A 179 -7.03 -6.58 14.15
N SER A 180 -6.40 -7.63 13.62
CA SER A 180 -6.87 -9.02 13.67
C SER A 180 -5.82 -9.99 14.20
N GLU A 181 -6.24 -10.92 15.07
CA GLU A 181 -5.34 -11.94 15.63
C GLU A 181 -4.75 -12.83 14.53
N GLY A 182 -3.43 -12.99 14.56
CA GLY A 182 -2.68 -13.86 13.68
C GLY A 182 -2.51 -13.34 12.25
N GLU A 183 -2.88 -12.08 11.97
CA GLU A 183 -2.86 -11.56 10.59
C GLU A 183 -1.45 -11.27 10.05
N LEU A 184 -0.47 -11.19 10.95
CA LEU A 184 0.93 -10.85 10.67
C LEU A 184 1.09 -9.48 10.00
N PHE A 185 0.48 -8.45 10.58
CA PHE A 185 0.61 -7.07 10.13
C PHE A 185 2.08 -6.61 10.19
N GLY A 186 2.60 -6.09 9.08
CA GLY A 186 3.99 -5.62 8.98
C GLY A 186 4.97 -6.63 8.37
N VAL A 187 4.51 -7.77 7.83
CA VAL A 187 5.38 -8.70 7.07
C VAL A 187 5.89 -8.09 5.75
N GLY A 188 5.18 -7.08 5.24
CA GLY A 188 5.65 -6.22 4.16
C GLY A 188 5.36 -4.77 4.52
N VAL A 189 6.35 -3.90 4.34
CA VAL A 189 6.25 -2.45 4.53
C VAL A 189 6.98 -1.78 3.36
N SER A 190 6.32 -0.82 2.72
CA SER A 190 6.92 0.02 1.68
C SER A 190 6.30 1.41 1.68
N ARG A 191 7.01 2.34 1.06
CA ARG A 191 6.50 3.70 0.78
C ARG A 191 5.31 3.59 -0.18
N ALA A 192 4.32 4.46 -0.04
CA ALA A 192 3.13 4.54 -0.91
C ALA A 192 3.08 5.84 -1.74
N GLY A 193 4.00 6.78 -1.52
CA GLY A 193 3.81 8.16 -1.99
C GLY A 193 2.81 8.90 -1.10
N ASP A 194 2.49 10.15 -1.42
CA ASP A 194 1.47 10.95 -0.73
C ASP A 194 0.09 10.65 -1.36
N VAL A 195 -0.65 9.74 -0.74
CA VAL A 195 -1.92 9.19 -1.27
C VAL A 195 -3.11 10.00 -0.78
N ASP A 196 -3.04 10.59 0.42
CA ASP A 196 -4.08 11.46 0.96
C ASP A 196 -3.88 12.96 0.67
N GLU A 197 -2.83 13.32 -0.07
CA GLU A 197 -2.47 14.67 -0.51
C GLU A 197 -2.25 15.63 0.67
N ASP A 198 -1.76 15.13 1.81
CA ASP A 198 -1.49 15.93 3.01
C ASP A 198 -0.09 16.59 2.99
N GLY A 199 0.72 16.28 1.98
CA GLY A 199 2.08 16.76 1.78
C GLY A 199 3.15 15.83 2.34
N PHE A 200 2.78 14.68 2.90
CA PHE A 200 3.68 13.70 3.49
C PHE A 200 3.47 12.33 2.83
N GLU A 201 4.53 11.54 2.76
CA GLU A 201 4.39 10.20 2.19
C GLU A 201 3.72 9.22 3.16
N ASP A 202 3.01 8.26 2.58
CA ASP A 202 2.28 7.21 3.23
C ASP A 202 3.00 5.85 3.14
N LEU A 203 2.45 4.86 3.82
CA LEU A 203 2.97 3.50 3.90
C LEU A 203 1.96 2.48 3.39
N VAL A 204 2.41 1.55 2.56
CA VAL A 204 1.69 0.29 2.30
C VAL A 204 2.18 -0.76 3.29
N ILE A 205 1.25 -1.36 4.03
CA ILE A 205 1.53 -2.41 5.02
C ILE A 205 0.72 -3.67 4.70
N GLY A 206 1.42 -4.80 4.62
CA GLY A 206 0.84 -6.11 4.35
C GLY A 206 0.51 -6.91 5.60
N ALA A 207 -0.60 -7.62 5.55
CA ALA A 207 -1.03 -8.62 6.53
C ALA A 207 -1.49 -9.88 5.80
N PRO A 208 -0.57 -10.79 5.43
CA PRO A 208 -0.86 -11.92 4.53
C PRO A 208 -1.85 -12.92 5.11
N TYR A 209 -1.97 -13.00 6.44
CA TYR A 209 -2.86 -13.96 7.09
C TYR A 209 -4.17 -13.34 7.56
N TRP A 210 -4.41 -12.09 7.20
CA TRP A 210 -5.71 -11.47 7.42
C TRP A 210 -6.83 -12.28 6.74
N GLY A 211 -7.99 -12.34 7.40
CA GLY A 211 -9.16 -13.01 6.87
C GLY A 211 -10.41 -12.72 7.70
N THR A 212 -11.57 -12.96 7.11
CA THR A 212 -12.87 -12.81 7.77
C THR A 212 -13.44 -14.15 8.18
N ALA A 213 -14.48 -14.16 9.02
CA ALA A 213 -15.16 -15.39 9.40
C ALA A 213 -15.68 -16.15 8.16
N GLY A 214 -15.06 -17.27 7.84
CA GLY A 214 -15.37 -18.09 6.65
C GLY A 214 -14.42 -17.92 5.46
N SER A 215 -13.41 -17.05 5.55
CA SER A 215 -12.35 -16.90 4.54
C SER A 215 -10.98 -17.06 5.20
N GLU A 216 -10.34 -18.21 4.98
CA GLU A 216 -9.01 -18.47 5.56
C GLU A 216 -7.94 -17.71 4.78
N ARG A 217 -7.24 -16.78 5.46
CA ARG A 217 -5.98 -16.15 5.01
C ARG A 217 -6.01 -15.57 3.60
N ILE A 218 -7.07 -14.82 3.26
CA ILE A 218 -7.13 -14.10 1.97
C ILE A 218 -6.03 -13.04 1.86
N GLY A 219 -5.57 -12.51 3.01
CA GLY A 219 -4.55 -11.47 3.09
C GLY A 219 -5.09 -10.10 2.73
N ARG A 220 -4.41 -9.06 3.22
CA ARG A 220 -4.68 -7.66 2.85
C ARG A 220 -3.40 -6.85 2.70
N LEU A 221 -3.51 -5.78 1.92
CA LEU A 221 -2.59 -4.64 1.94
C LEU A 221 -3.40 -3.40 2.26
N ALA A 222 -2.90 -2.57 3.16
CA ALA A 222 -3.55 -1.32 3.52
C ALA A 222 -2.54 -0.18 3.45
N VAL A 223 -3.02 0.98 3.00
CA VAL A 223 -2.29 2.23 2.98
C VAL A 223 -2.60 2.99 4.26
N TYR A 224 -1.56 3.47 4.94
CA TYR A 224 -1.66 4.26 6.15
C TYR A 224 -0.89 5.56 6.00
N SER A 225 -1.46 6.65 6.49
CA SER A 225 -0.74 7.90 6.65
C SER A 225 0.45 7.68 7.57
N ALA A 226 1.67 7.90 7.07
CA ALA A 226 2.87 7.72 7.89
C ALA A 226 2.97 8.81 8.97
N ARG A 227 2.24 9.92 8.80
CA ARG A 227 2.19 11.03 9.74
C ARG A 227 1.20 10.78 10.88
N THR A 228 0.00 10.29 10.56
CA THR A 228 -1.10 10.20 11.53
C THR A 228 -1.42 8.77 11.97
N GLY A 229 -1.00 7.77 11.20
CA GLY A 229 -1.39 6.37 11.37
C GLY A 229 -2.81 6.06 10.95
N ALA A 230 -3.51 7.01 10.32
CA ALA A 230 -4.85 6.78 9.79
C ALA A 230 -4.80 5.83 8.59
N LYS A 231 -5.69 4.83 8.55
CA LYS A 231 -5.86 3.96 7.39
C LYS A 231 -6.57 4.74 6.28
N ILE A 232 -5.91 4.88 5.13
CA ILE A 232 -6.38 5.62 3.96
C ILE A 232 -7.14 4.68 3.02
N TYR A 233 -6.55 3.53 2.73
CA TYR A 233 -7.08 2.58 1.74
C TYR A 233 -6.77 1.13 2.14
N GLU A 234 -7.55 0.17 1.65
CA GLU A 234 -7.35 -1.26 1.90
C GLU A 234 -7.80 -2.09 0.70
N VAL A 235 -6.98 -3.07 0.33
CA VAL A 235 -7.29 -4.11 -0.64
C VAL A 235 -7.08 -5.49 -0.04
N THR A 236 -7.88 -6.45 -0.47
CA THR A 236 -7.82 -7.83 0.00
C THR A 236 -7.57 -8.79 -1.15
N GLY A 237 -7.08 -9.99 -0.84
CA GLY A 237 -7.06 -11.10 -1.81
C GLY A 237 -8.45 -11.44 -2.34
N GLU A 238 -8.49 -12.02 -3.53
CA GLU A 238 -9.73 -12.43 -4.22
C GLU A 238 -10.19 -13.81 -3.75
N ALA A 239 -9.27 -14.66 -3.30
CA ALA A 239 -9.51 -16.03 -2.88
C ALA A 239 -8.79 -16.40 -1.57
N PRO A 240 -9.28 -17.42 -0.83
CA PRO A 240 -8.58 -17.97 0.34
C PRO A 240 -7.13 -18.30 0.00
N PHE A 241 -6.23 -18.01 0.93
CA PHE A 241 -4.78 -18.24 0.83
C PHE A 241 -4.01 -17.40 -0.21
N ASP A 242 -4.65 -16.46 -0.92
CA ASP A 242 -3.95 -15.53 -1.83
C ASP A 242 -2.72 -14.89 -1.16
N GLY A 243 -2.88 -14.47 0.10
CA GLY A 243 -1.77 -14.16 1.00
C GLY A 243 -0.94 -12.98 0.53
N PHE A 244 -1.48 -11.76 0.63
CA PHE A 244 -0.76 -10.55 0.27
C PHE A 244 0.39 -10.28 1.26
N THR A 245 1.60 -10.66 0.86
CA THR A 245 2.80 -10.64 1.72
C THR A 245 3.51 -9.30 1.75
N GLY A 246 3.31 -8.47 0.75
CA GLY A 246 3.91 -7.15 0.63
C GLY A 246 3.65 -6.52 -0.73
N GLY A 247 3.71 -5.20 -0.77
CA GLY A 247 3.62 -4.41 -1.98
C GLY A 247 4.76 -3.42 -2.10
N GLY A 248 5.01 -2.92 -3.30
CA GLY A 248 6.00 -1.88 -3.56
C GLY A 248 5.46 -0.92 -4.61
N LEU A 249 6.00 0.30 -4.67
CA LEU A 249 5.65 1.26 -5.70
C LEU A 249 6.15 0.79 -7.06
N VAL A 250 5.32 0.96 -8.09
CA VAL A 250 5.73 0.78 -9.50
C VAL A 250 5.83 2.11 -10.24
N GLY A 251 5.67 3.23 -9.51
CA GLY A 251 5.62 4.59 -10.07
C GLY A 251 4.20 4.94 -10.50
N ASP A 252 4.02 6.16 -11.00
CA ASP A 252 2.76 6.64 -11.58
C ASP A 252 2.66 6.19 -13.05
N LEU A 253 1.94 5.11 -13.27
CA LEU A 253 1.65 4.41 -14.51
C LEU A 253 0.41 4.98 -15.20
N THR A 254 -0.48 5.66 -14.47
CA THR A 254 -1.72 6.24 -14.99
C THR A 254 -1.54 7.72 -15.40
N GLY A 255 -0.53 8.40 -14.88
CA GLY A 255 -0.19 9.78 -15.13
C GLY A 255 -0.95 10.80 -14.29
N ASP A 256 -1.52 10.38 -13.15
CA ASP A 256 -2.34 11.22 -12.28
C ASP A 256 -1.58 11.86 -11.12
N GLY A 257 -0.30 11.56 -10.98
CA GLY A 257 0.59 12.09 -9.95
C GLY A 257 0.69 11.23 -8.69
N ILE A 258 -0.08 10.15 -8.55
CA ILE A 258 -0.02 9.20 -7.44
C ILE A 258 0.61 7.88 -7.92
N PRO A 259 1.66 7.36 -7.26
CA PRO A 259 2.24 6.08 -7.65
C PRO A 259 1.28 4.89 -7.43
N GLU A 260 1.17 3.98 -8.41
CA GLU A 260 0.53 2.68 -8.19
C GLU A 260 1.39 1.80 -7.30
N PHE A 261 0.73 0.89 -6.58
CA PHE A 261 1.40 -0.16 -5.82
C PHE A 261 1.08 -1.53 -6.40
N VAL A 262 2.05 -2.44 -6.25
CA VAL A 262 1.83 -3.86 -6.54
C VAL A 262 1.47 -4.63 -5.30
N ALA A 263 0.69 -5.69 -5.44
CA ALA A 263 0.47 -6.68 -4.40
C ALA A 263 0.95 -8.06 -4.88
N ALA A 264 1.79 -8.72 -4.09
CA ALA A 264 2.17 -10.10 -4.34
C ALA A 264 1.23 -11.05 -3.58
N ALA A 265 0.42 -11.80 -4.33
CA ALA A 265 -0.44 -12.87 -3.82
C ALA A 265 0.25 -14.21 -4.06
N THR A 266 1.11 -14.60 -3.13
CA THR A 266 2.00 -15.75 -3.32
C THR A 266 1.27 -17.09 -3.26
N GLY A 267 0.12 -17.17 -2.59
CA GLY A 267 -0.69 -18.39 -2.52
C GLY A 267 -1.89 -18.39 -3.47
N HIS A 268 -1.89 -17.50 -4.47
CA HIS A 268 -3.00 -17.42 -5.42
C HIS A 268 -3.03 -18.64 -6.35
N ASP A 269 -4.13 -19.38 -6.32
CA ASP A 269 -4.43 -20.49 -7.23
C ASP A 269 -4.83 -19.99 -8.62
N GLY A 270 -4.15 -20.44 -9.68
CA GLY A 270 -4.38 -19.93 -11.03
C GLY A 270 -4.34 -20.99 -12.13
N PRO A 271 -4.39 -20.58 -13.40
CA PRO A 271 -4.24 -21.50 -14.54
C PRO A 271 -2.93 -22.31 -14.53
N GLY A 272 -1.94 -21.87 -13.74
CA GLY A 272 -0.66 -22.56 -13.52
C GLY A 272 -0.69 -23.67 -12.46
N GLY A 273 -1.79 -23.84 -11.71
CA GLY A 273 -1.93 -24.80 -10.61
C GLY A 273 -2.18 -24.13 -9.25
N GLU A 274 -2.09 -24.96 -8.20
CA GLU A 274 -2.12 -24.51 -6.80
C GLU A 274 -0.92 -23.60 -6.50
N ASP A 275 -1.12 -22.53 -5.74
CA ASP A 275 -0.09 -21.53 -5.38
C ASP A 275 0.70 -20.99 -6.59
N ALA A 276 0.07 -20.88 -7.76
CA ALA A 276 0.71 -20.37 -8.98
C ALA A 276 1.25 -18.94 -8.80
N GLY A 277 0.72 -18.22 -7.81
CA GLY A 277 1.05 -16.85 -7.49
C GLY A 277 0.42 -15.86 -8.48
N ARG A 278 0.20 -14.64 -8.01
CA ARG A 278 -0.24 -13.52 -8.85
C ARG A 278 0.37 -12.22 -8.34
N VAL A 279 0.63 -11.30 -9.27
CA VAL A 279 0.93 -9.90 -8.94
C VAL A 279 -0.24 -9.05 -9.40
N TYR A 280 -0.80 -8.27 -8.50
CA TYR A 280 -1.79 -7.24 -8.81
C TYR A 280 -1.09 -5.89 -8.89
N VAL A 281 -1.58 -5.01 -9.75
CA VAL A 281 -1.22 -3.58 -9.76
C VAL A 281 -2.49 -2.84 -9.39
N TYR A 282 -2.43 -2.03 -8.35
CA TYR A 282 -3.54 -1.25 -7.85
C TYR A 282 -3.28 0.22 -8.04
N ASP A 283 -4.26 0.86 -8.66
CA ASP A 283 -4.41 2.31 -8.74
C ASP A 283 -5.05 2.83 -7.45
N LEU A 284 -4.32 3.71 -6.76
CA LEU A 284 -4.74 4.33 -5.50
C LEU A 284 -5.64 5.55 -5.75
N HIS A 285 -5.71 6.03 -6.98
CA HIS A 285 -6.68 7.02 -7.40
C HIS A 285 -7.97 6.32 -7.83
N HIS A 286 -8.80 5.93 -6.85
CA HIS A 286 -10.22 5.65 -7.14
C HIS A 286 -11.05 6.93 -7.28
N ARG A 287 -10.44 8.06 -7.62
CA ARG A 287 -11.22 9.07 -8.33
C ARG A 287 -11.18 8.64 -9.79
N PRO A 288 -12.31 8.31 -10.43
CA PRO A 288 -12.31 8.24 -11.88
C PRO A 288 -11.64 9.52 -12.35
N THR A 289 -10.61 9.40 -13.20
CA THR A 289 -9.94 10.55 -13.80
C THR A 289 -11.04 11.49 -14.26
N LEU A 290 -11.26 12.59 -13.53
CA LEU A 290 -12.42 13.42 -13.76
C LEU A 290 -12.24 13.99 -15.16
N GLU A 291 -13.04 13.52 -16.12
CA GLU A 291 -13.03 14.12 -17.45
C GLU A 291 -13.24 15.63 -17.29
N PRO A 292 -12.53 16.46 -18.07
CA PRO A 292 -12.65 17.91 -17.95
C PRO A 292 -14.12 18.29 -18.12
N CYS A 293 -14.65 19.07 -17.17
CA CYS A 293 -15.99 19.64 -17.27
C CYS A 293 -16.11 20.33 -18.63
N ALA A 294 -17.01 19.85 -19.47
CA ALA A 294 -17.34 20.47 -20.74
C ALA A 294 -18.64 21.25 -20.55
N ASP A 295 -18.65 22.46 -21.12
CA ASP A 295 -19.83 23.32 -21.28
C ASP A 295 -20.07 23.35 -22.79
N ALA A 296 -20.87 22.41 -23.30
CA ALA A 296 -21.01 22.19 -24.74
C ALA A 296 -21.91 23.22 -25.43
N ASP A 297 -22.80 23.89 -24.71
CA ASP A 297 -23.69 24.92 -25.23
C ASP A 297 -23.26 26.37 -24.92
N GLY A 298 -22.31 26.55 -24.01
CA GLY A 298 -21.64 27.81 -23.68
C GLY A 298 -22.39 28.69 -22.68
N ASP A 299 -23.26 28.13 -21.84
CA ASP A 299 -24.06 28.89 -20.88
C ASP A 299 -23.36 29.16 -19.53
N GLY A 300 -22.21 28.52 -19.30
CA GLY A 300 -21.38 28.65 -18.11
C GLY A 300 -21.64 27.61 -17.02
N TYR A 301 -22.49 26.61 -17.27
CA TYR A 301 -22.68 25.41 -16.46
C TYR A 301 -22.15 24.19 -17.22
N ALA A 302 -21.74 23.14 -16.51
CA ALA A 302 -21.05 22.01 -17.12
C ALA A 302 -21.45 20.68 -16.46
N VAL A 303 -21.39 19.59 -17.22
CA VAL A 303 -21.72 18.23 -16.73
C VAL A 303 -20.51 17.31 -16.72
N ARG A 304 -20.51 16.35 -15.79
CA ARG A 304 -19.65 15.16 -15.91
C ARG A 304 -20.35 14.14 -16.80
N THR A 305 -19.78 13.86 -17.96
CA THR A 305 -20.21 12.74 -18.80
C THR A 305 -19.68 11.43 -18.24
N GLU A 306 -20.29 10.93 -17.16
CA GLU A 306 -20.06 9.55 -16.72
C GLU A 306 -20.93 8.61 -17.58
N PRO A 307 -20.35 7.61 -18.30
CA PRO A 307 -21.13 6.61 -19.01
C PRO A 307 -21.88 5.74 -17.99
N GLY A 308 -23.15 6.06 -17.73
CA GLY A 308 -24.02 5.28 -16.87
C GLY A 308 -24.07 5.71 -15.39
N ALA A 309 -23.67 6.93 -15.04
CA ALA A 309 -24.00 7.47 -13.73
C ALA A 309 -25.51 7.69 -13.61
N GLU A 310 -26.15 6.93 -12.72
CA GLU A 310 -27.42 7.36 -12.16
C GLU A 310 -27.17 8.69 -11.42
N MET A 311 -27.98 9.71 -11.71
CA MET A 311 -27.86 11.08 -11.19
C MET A 311 -27.78 11.07 -9.66
N HIS A 312 -26.55 11.05 -9.13
CA HIS A 312 -26.30 11.01 -7.70
C HIS A 312 -26.28 12.46 -7.21
N PHE A 313 -27.35 12.88 -6.53
CA PHE A 313 -27.40 14.15 -5.80
C PHE A 313 -26.13 14.28 -4.93
N PRO A 314 -25.32 15.35 -5.13
CA PRO A 314 -25.74 16.73 -4.95
C PRO A 314 -25.51 17.68 -6.14
N TRP A 315 -26.36 18.71 -6.20
CA TRP A 315 -26.42 19.95 -7.02
C TRP A 315 -25.13 20.77 -7.20
N TYR A 316 -24.03 20.27 -6.68
CA TYR A 316 -22.76 20.93 -6.66
C TYR A 316 -21.67 19.87 -6.78
N ASP A 317 -20.94 19.98 -7.87
CA ASP A 317 -19.73 19.29 -8.16
C ASP A 317 -18.54 20.06 -7.60
N ALA A 318 -17.68 19.41 -6.83
CA ALA A 318 -16.49 20.06 -6.30
C ALA A 318 -15.53 20.55 -7.39
N VAL A 319 -15.65 20.03 -8.62
CA VAL A 319 -14.80 20.35 -9.77
C VAL A 319 -15.57 21.17 -10.83
N CYS A 320 -16.80 20.77 -11.16
CA CYS A 320 -17.61 21.44 -12.20
C CYS A 320 -18.53 22.56 -11.66
N GLY A 321 -18.65 22.75 -10.34
CA GLY A 321 -19.56 23.73 -9.76
C GLY A 321 -21.03 23.28 -9.83
N TYR A 322 -21.94 24.20 -10.15
CA TYR A 322 -23.36 23.85 -10.26
C TYR A 322 -23.60 23.02 -11.53
N VAL A 323 -24.19 21.84 -11.35
CA VAL A 323 -24.28 20.79 -12.38
C VAL A 323 -25.43 21.05 -13.35
N ASP A 324 -25.14 21.16 -14.63
CA ASP A 324 -26.15 21.13 -15.70
C ASP A 324 -26.68 19.69 -15.88
N CYS A 325 -27.96 19.53 -16.20
CA CYS A 325 -28.58 18.25 -16.46
C CYS A 325 -28.78 17.99 -17.97
N ASP A 326 -28.59 18.98 -18.83
CA ASP A 326 -28.58 18.85 -20.28
C ASP A 326 -27.62 19.85 -20.95
N ASP A 327 -26.33 19.52 -20.96
CA ASP A 327 -25.20 20.31 -21.50
C ASP A 327 -25.31 20.70 -23.00
N ALA A 328 -26.35 20.22 -23.68
CA ALA A 328 -26.63 20.53 -25.07
C ALA A 328 -27.69 21.62 -25.26
N ASP A 329 -28.32 22.09 -24.17
CA ASP A 329 -29.39 23.09 -24.19
C ASP A 329 -29.20 24.17 -23.12
N ALA A 330 -28.69 25.33 -23.54
CA ALA A 330 -28.42 26.50 -22.69
C ALA A 330 -29.66 27.08 -21.96
N ALA A 331 -30.86 26.53 -22.18
CA ALA A 331 -32.06 26.84 -21.42
C ALA A 331 -32.27 25.93 -20.20
N VAL A 332 -31.47 24.88 -20.07
CA VAL A 332 -31.47 23.91 -18.97
C VAL A 332 -30.20 24.15 -18.18
N HIS A 333 -30.32 24.62 -16.95
CA HIS A 333 -29.20 24.86 -16.04
C HIS A 333 -29.73 25.14 -14.62
N PRO A 334 -28.95 24.97 -13.54
CA PRO A 334 -29.41 25.01 -12.13
C PRO A 334 -30.16 26.26 -11.65
N PHE A 335 -30.18 27.32 -12.45
CA PHE A 335 -30.83 28.58 -12.15
C PHE A 335 -31.86 28.98 -13.21
N ALA A 336 -32.19 28.10 -14.14
CA ALA A 336 -33.18 28.34 -15.17
C ALA A 336 -34.58 28.52 -14.56
N ALA A 337 -35.45 29.20 -15.30
CA ALA A 337 -36.85 29.28 -14.94
C ALA A 337 -37.60 28.10 -15.54
N GLU A 338 -38.40 27.42 -14.73
CA GLU A 338 -39.21 26.32 -15.22
C GLU A 338 -40.24 26.79 -16.25
N THR A 339 -40.38 26.03 -17.35
CA THR A 339 -41.47 26.23 -18.32
C THR A 339 -42.63 25.30 -17.96
N PRO A 340 -43.78 25.84 -17.52
CA PRO A 340 -44.82 24.97 -16.98
C PRO A 340 -45.43 24.04 -18.03
N GLY A 341 -45.31 22.72 -17.81
CA GLY A 341 -46.01 21.68 -18.55
C GLY A 341 -45.36 21.23 -19.86
N ASP A 342 -44.10 21.55 -20.11
CA ASP A 342 -43.33 21.00 -21.23
C ASP A 342 -42.60 19.68 -20.90
N GLY A 343 -42.50 19.34 -19.61
CA GLY A 343 -41.95 18.06 -19.14
C GLY A 343 -40.42 18.02 -19.12
N VAL A 344 -39.76 19.18 -19.21
CA VAL A 344 -38.32 19.35 -19.03
C VAL A 344 -38.08 19.99 -17.66
N ASP A 345 -37.08 19.52 -16.92
CA ASP A 345 -36.67 20.07 -15.61
C ASP A 345 -35.57 21.08 -15.90
N GLN A 346 -35.97 22.32 -16.22
CA GLN A 346 -35.01 23.31 -16.70
C GLN A 346 -34.00 23.68 -15.63
N ASN A 347 -34.37 23.65 -14.35
CA ASN A 347 -33.45 24.02 -13.27
C ASN A 347 -32.78 22.85 -12.57
N CYS A 348 -32.84 21.67 -13.17
CA CYS A 348 -32.15 20.47 -12.72
C CYS A 348 -32.43 20.13 -11.24
N ASN A 349 -33.64 20.45 -10.77
CA ASN A 349 -34.00 20.36 -9.36
C ASN A 349 -34.70 19.06 -8.97
N GLY A 350 -34.88 18.17 -9.93
CA GLY A 350 -35.63 16.92 -9.80
C GLY A 350 -37.14 17.14 -9.79
N SER A 351 -37.64 18.33 -10.13
CA SER A 351 -39.07 18.67 -10.13
C SER A 351 -39.45 19.63 -11.26
N PHE A 352 -40.34 19.14 -12.12
CA PHE A 352 -40.91 19.91 -13.23
C PHE A 352 -41.97 20.90 -12.73
N ALA A 353 -42.02 22.11 -13.28
CA ALA A 353 -43.20 22.95 -13.09
C ALA A 353 -44.41 22.32 -13.79
N CYS A 354 -45.38 21.89 -12.98
CA CYS A 354 -46.68 21.50 -13.48
C CYS A 354 -47.37 22.72 -14.10
N GLY A 355 -47.48 22.74 -15.43
CA GLY A 355 -48.41 23.63 -16.12
C GLY A 355 -49.83 23.41 -15.59
N ALA A 356 -50.62 24.49 -15.53
CA ALA A 356 -52.04 24.36 -15.33
C ALA A 356 -52.58 23.45 -16.45
N LEU A 357 -52.91 22.20 -16.12
CA LEU A 357 -53.52 21.29 -17.07
C LEU A 357 -54.76 22.00 -17.64
N PRO A 358 -54.98 21.98 -18.97
CA PRO A 358 -56.24 22.46 -19.51
C PRO A 358 -57.35 21.70 -18.80
N ALA A 359 -58.22 22.43 -18.09
CA ALA A 359 -59.39 21.83 -17.50
C ALA A 359 -60.17 21.11 -18.62
N ASP A 360 -60.82 19.99 -18.29
CA ASP A 360 -61.82 19.43 -19.21
C ASP A 360 -62.84 20.53 -19.56
N ALA A 361 -63.61 20.36 -20.63
CA ALA A 361 -64.64 21.34 -21.03
C ALA A 361 -65.72 21.61 -19.95
N ALA A 362 -65.60 21.01 -18.76
CA ALA A 362 -66.45 21.18 -17.58
C ALA A 362 -65.72 21.77 -16.35
N GLY A 363 -64.43 22.15 -16.43
CA GLY A 363 -63.75 22.94 -15.40
C GLY A 363 -63.28 22.19 -14.15
N ARG A 364 -63.01 20.88 -14.20
CA ARG A 364 -62.60 20.11 -12.99
C ARG A 364 -61.10 19.73 -13.01
N PRO A 365 -60.34 19.95 -11.91
CA PRO A 365 -58.95 19.53 -11.82
C PRO A 365 -58.82 18.01 -11.54
N TRP A 366 -57.75 17.40 -12.07
CA TRP A 366 -57.41 16.00 -11.80
C TRP A 366 -56.79 15.89 -10.40
N ALA A 367 -57.37 15.06 -9.53
CA ALA A 367 -56.78 14.74 -8.22
C ALA A 367 -55.93 13.47 -8.37
N TYR A 368 -54.61 13.58 -8.23
CA TYR A 368 -53.74 12.41 -8.06
C TYR A 368 -53.80 11.93 -6.60
N GLY A 369 -54.34 10.74 -6.40
CA GLY A 369 -54.20 9.99 -5.15
C GLY A 369 -52.83 9.29 -5.10
N ILE A 370 -52.12 9.48 -3.99
CA ILE A 370 -50.88 8.78 -3.65
C ILE A 370 -51.25 7.38 -3.11
N PRO A 371 -50.71 6.27 -3.62
CA PRO A 371 -50.74 5.01 -2.88
C PRO A 371 -49.42 4.84 -2.10
N PHE A 372 -49.49 5.05 -0.78
CA PHE A 372 -48.63 4.32 0.16
C PHE A 372 -49.05 2.84 0.11
N ALA A 373 -48.11 1.93 -0.15
CA ALA A 373 -48.32 0.50 0.07
C ALA A 373 -47.10 -0.13 0.74
N GLY A 374 -47.11 -0.07 2.07
CA GLY A 374 -46.36 -1.00 2.91
C GLY A 374 -47.00 -2.38 2.89
N ILE A 375 -46.15 -3.40 2.91
CA ILE A 375 -46.29 -4.72 3.54
C ILE A 375 -47.72 -5.28 3.65
N VAL A 376 -48.04 -6.27 2.80
CA VAL A 376 -48.92 -7.38 3.17
C VAL A 376 -48.28 -8.70 2.72
N VAL A 377 -47.90 -9.50 3.71
CA VAL A 377 -47.55 -10.92 3.57
C VAL A 377 -48.82 -11.70 3.22
N ALA A 378 -48.79 -12.50 2.15
CA ALA A 378 -49.74 -13.60 1.98
C ALA A 378 -49.12 -14.75 1.16
N LEU A 379 -48.90 -15.88 1.85
CA LEU A 379 -48.74 -17.21 1.26
C LEU A 379 -49.94 -17.57 0.38
N ALA A 380 -49.70 -18.13 -0.82
CA ALA A 380 -50.57 -19.14 -1.39
C ALA A 380 -49.87 -20.00 -2.47
N VAL A 381 -49.72 -21.28 -2.14
CA VAL A 381 -49.41 -22.41 -3.01
C VAL A 381 -50.55 -22.64 -4.02
N TRP A 382 -50.27 -22.80 -5.33
CA TRP A 382 -50.82 -23.91 -6.13
C TRP A 382 -50.19 -24.09 -7.52
N ARG A 383 -50.08 -25.37 -7.92
CA ARG A 383 -49.56 -25.91 -9.19
C ARG A 383 -50.53 -25.74 -10.38
N ARG A 384 -49.99 -25.73 -11.61
CA ARG A 384 -50.40 -26.55 -12.80
C ARG A 384 -49.50 -26.17 -14.00
N ARG A 385 -48.54 -27.01 -14.42
CA ARG A 385 -48.60 -28.04 -15.48
C ARG A 385 -49.27 -27.62 -16.82
N LEU A 386 -48.41 -27.59 -17.83
CA LEU A 386 -48.55 -28.02 -19.24
C LEU A 386 -49.45 -27.19 -20.17
N ALA A 387 -48.79 -26.58 -21.17
CA ALA A 387 -48.99 -26.92 -22.58
C ALA A 387 -47.63 -27.31 -23.17
#